data_AF-A0A247Z2C9-F1
#
_entry.id   AF-A0A247Z2C9-F1
#
_cell.length_a   1.000
_cell.length_b   1.000
_cell.length_c   1.000
_cell.angle_alpha   90.00
_cell.angle_beta   90.00
_cell.angle_gamma   90.00
#
_symmetry.space_group_name_H-M   'P 1'
#
loop_
_entity.id
_entity.type
_entity.pdbx_description
1 polymer ?
#
loop_
_entity_poly.entity_id
_entity_poly.type
_entity_poly.pdbx_seq_one_letter_code
_entity_poly.pdbx_strand_id
1 'polypeptide(L)'
;CHDNMQLAIKTKEGLGIEYDEDVVCDVCRIPDCEEGNEMVFCDGCNLCVHQACYGILKVPVGSWLCKPCALGIRGSAMCILCNKKGGAMKSTRSG
;
A
#
# COMPACT_ATOMS: atom_id res chain seq x y z
N CYS A 1 13.19 14.34 -31.01
CA CYS A 1 12.73 14.81 -29.69
C CYS A 1 11.28 14.33 -29.55
N HIS A 2 10.99 13.15 -29.05
CA HIS A 2 11.61 12.44 -27.94
C HIS A 2 11.56 10.93 -28.23
N ASP A 3 12.72 10.30 -28.14
CA ASP A 3 12.97 8.90 -28.45
C ASP A 3 12.49 7.96 -27.32
N ASN A 4 12.01 6.79 -27.73
CA ASN A 4 12.15 5.49 -27.07
C ASN A 4 12.37 5.46 -25.54
N MET A 5 11.30 5.18 -24.78
CA MET A 5 11.42 4.47 -23.50
C MET A 5 10.15 3.68 -23.17
N GLN A 6 9.80 2.68 -23.97
CA GLN A 6 8.82 1.64 -23.58
C GLN A 6 9.31 0.24 -23.98
N LEU A 7 10.60 -0.03 -23.77
CA LEU A 7 11.26 -1.27 -24.19
C LEU A 7 12.09 -1.89 -23.05
N ALA A 8 11.55 -1.84 -21.82
CA ALA A 8 12.10 -2.55 -20.66
C ALA A 8 11.17 -3.66 -20.11
N ILE A 9 10.13 -4.07 -20.86
CA ILE A 9 9.26 -5.23 -20.53
C ILE A 9 9.58 -6.41 -21.47
N LYS A 10 10.84 -6.57 -21.87
CA LYS A 10 11.24 -7.76 -22.62
C LYS A 10 12.58 -8.27 -22.13
N THR A 11 12.57 -9.50 -21.65
CA THR A 11 13.65 -10.30 -21.06
C THR A 11 13.85 -9.98 -19.57
N LYS A 12 13.60 -10.86 -18.61
CA LYS A 12 13.97 -12.28 -18.54
C LYS A 12 13.01 -13.07 -17.63
N GLU A 13 12.48 -14.16 -18.16
CA GLU A 13 12.07 -15.42 -17.50
C GLU A 13 11.60 -15.36 -16.03
N GLY A 14 10.30 -15.56 -15.80
CA GLY A 14 9.88 -16.53 -14.76
C GLY A 14 8.93 -16.10 -13.64
N LEU A 15 8.49 -14.84 -13.53
CA LEU A 15 7.39 -14.47 -12.63
C LEU A 15 6.54 -13.39 -13.30
N GLY A 16 5.35 -13.76 -13.79
CA GLY A 16 4.39 -12.84 -14.38
C GLY A 16 3.77 -11.94 -13.30
N ILE A 17 4.52 -10.93 -12.87
CA ILE A 17 3.97 -9.82 -12.08
C ILE A 17 3.58 -8.76 -13.10
N GLU A 18 2.33 -8.82 -13.54
CA GLU A 18 1.69 -7.73 -14.27
C GLU A 18 1.63 -6.57 -13.27
N TYR A 19 2.44 -5.52 -13.46
CA TYR A 19 2.28 -4.29 -12.70
C TYR A 19 0.95 -3.69 -13.17
N ASP A 20 -0.12 -3.88 -12.41
CA ASP A 20 -1.36 -3.14 -12.64
C ASP A 20 -1.03 -1.65 -12.49
N GLU A 21 -0.98 -0.93 -13.62
CA GLU A 21 -0.75 0.52 -13.67
C GLU A 21 -1.83 1.30 -12.87
N ASP A 22 -2.91 0.63 -12.49
CA ASP A 22 -4.01 1.14 -11.69
C ASP A 22 -3.80 1.03 -10.17
N VAL A 23 -2.73 0.37 -9.70
CA VAL A 23 -2.47 0.25 -8.26
C VAL A 23 -1.93 1.56 -7.72
N VAL A 24 -2.78 2.24 -6.96
CA VAL A 24 -2.46 3.50 -6.29
C VAL A 24 -2.43 3.33 -4.77
N CYS A 25 -1.63 4.16 -4.11
CA CYS A 25 -1.67 4.26 -2.65
C CYS A 25 -3.06 4.75 -2.18
N ASP A 26 -3.68 4.02 -1.25
CA ASP A 26 -5.01 4.33 -0.72
C ASP A 26 -5.09 5.70 0.00
N VAL A 27 -3.93 6.24 0.39
CA VAL A 27 -3.80 7.53 1.09
C VAL A 27 -3.60 8.69 0.12
N CYS A 28 -2.54 8.66 -0.70
CA CYS A 28 -2.21 9.78 -1.59
C CYS A 28 -2.80 9.65 -3.02
N ARG A 29 -3.31 8.48 -3.40
CA ARG A 29 -3.84 8.17 -4.73
C ARG A 29 -2.83 8.33 -5.87
N ILE A 30 -1.55 8.21 -5.55
CA ILE A 30 -0.42 8.28 -6.50
C ILE A 30 0.11 6.87 -6.74
N PRO A 31 0.38 6.47 -8.01
CA PRO A 31 0.96 5.16 -8.37
C PRO A 31 2.50 5.13 -8.30
N ASP A 32 3.15 6.28 -8.11
CA ASP A 32 4.61 6.39 -8.10
C ASP A 32 5.22 5.87 -6.78
N CYS A 33 6.29 5.08 -6.87
CA CYS A 33 7.11 4.67 -5.73
C CYS A 33 8.52 5.27 -5.84
N GLU A 34 9.12 5.62 -4.69
CA GLU A 34 10.47 6.18 -4.60
C GLU A 34 11.36 5.32 -3.70
N GLU A 35 12.68 5.43 -3.85
CA GLU A 35 13.65 4.71 -3.01
C GLU A 35 13.50 5.13 -1.54
N GLY A 36 13.16 4.17 -0.67
CA GLY A 36 12.85 4.41 0.74
C GLY A 36 11.40 4.82 1.04
N ASN A 37 10.55 4.94 0.02
CA ASN A 37 9.12 5.14 0.12
C ASN A 37 8.34 4.14 -0.76
N GLU A 38 8.61 2.86 -0.54
CA GLU A 38 8.04 1.76 -1.32
C GLU A 38 6.54 1.58 -1.00
N MET A 39 5.81 0.94 -1.92
CA MET A 39 4.44 0.51 -1.67
C MET A 39 4.43 -0.78 -0.86
N VAL A 40 3.61 -0.81 0.18
CA VAL A 40 3.44 -1.96 1.08
C VAL A 40 1.99 -2.40 1.06
N PHE A 41 1.79 -3.71 0.87
CA PHE A 41 0.48 -4.34 0.85
C PHE A 41 0.22 -5.08 2.16
N CYS A 42 -0.99 -4.91 2.70
CA CYS A 42 -1.42 -5.66 3.89
C CYS A 42 -1.91 -7.05 3.51
N ASP A 43 -1.28 -8.10 4.01
CA ASP A 43 -1.66 -9.50 3.70
C ASP A 43 -3.06 -9.87 4.18
N GLY A 44 -3.57 -9.20 5.21
CA GLY A 44 -4.90 -9.47 5.76
C GLY A 44 -6.03 -8.74 5.03
N CYS A 45 -5.72 -7.75 4.20
CA CYS A 45 -6.76 -6.92 3.61
C CYS A 45 -6.51 -6.29 2.25
N ASN A 46 -5.35 -6.54 1.68
CA ASN A 46 -4.89 -5.98 0.42
C ASN A 46 -4.89 -4.44 0.38
N LEU A 47 -4.75 -3.79 1.54
CA LEU A 47 -4.58 -2.34 1.62
C LEU A 47 -3.20 -1.98 1.04
N CYS A 48 -3.16 -1.05 0.07
CA CYS A 48 -1.93 -0.59 -0.57
C CYS A 48 -1.58 0.81 -0.05
N VAL A 49 -0.41 0.96 0.55
CA VAL A 49 0.04 2.25 1.06
C VAL A 49 1.54 2.43 0.89
N HIS A 50 1.95 3.66 0.63
CA HIS A 50 3.36 4.03 0.75
C HIS A 50 3.83 3.97 2.20
N GLN A 51 5.11 3.64 2.39
CA GLN A 51 5.76 3.65 3.70
C GLN A 51 5.56 4.98 4.41
N ALA A 52 5.84 6.12 3.76
CA ALA A 52 5.68 7.44 4.36
C ALA A 52 4.20 7.78 4.62
N CYS A 53 3.29 7.40 3.71
CA CYS A 53 1.86 7.67 3.85
C CYS A 53 1.23 6.95 5.05
N TYR A 54 1.72 5.75 5.40
CA TYR A 54 1.23 4.99 6.55
C TYR A 54 2.15 5.04 7.77
N GLY A 55 3.32 5.69 7.67
CA GLY A 55 4.32 5.78 8.74
C GLY A 55 4.99 4.45 9.05
N ILE A 56 5.37 3.69 8.02
CA ILE A 56 6.14 2.45 8.12
C ILE A 56 7.63 2.82 8.11
N LEU A 57 8.31 2.67 9.25
CA LEU A 57 9.73 3.04 9.37
C LEU A 57 10.66 2.15 8.53
N LYS A 58 10.31 0.87 8.40
CA LYS A 58 11.06 -0.11 7.61
C LYS A 58 10.09 -1.18 7.09
N VAL A 59 10.18 -1.51 5.80
CA VAL A 59 9.42 -2.63 5.24
C VAL A 59 9.87 -3.92 5.95
N PRO A 60 8.95 -4.70 6.55
CA PRO A 60 9.32 -5.96 7.18
C PRO A 60 9.76 -6.96 6.13
N VAL A 61 10.74 -7.79 6.48
CA VAL A 61 11.15 -8.92 5.65
C VAL A 61 10.14 -10.05 5.87
N GLY A 62 9.02 -10.02 5.14
CA GLY A 62 7.93 -10.99 5.27
C GLY A 62 6.55 -10.33 5.20
N SER A 63 5.60 -10.90 5.95
CA SER A 63 4.23 -10.40 5.96
C SER A 63 4.09 -9.07 6.69
N TRP A 64 3.27 -8.19 6.13
CA TRP A 64 2.89 -6.92 6.75
C TRP A 64 1.38 -6.87 6.98
N LEU A 65 1.00 -6.48 8.20
CA LEU A 65 -0.39 -6.26 8.56
C LEU A 65 -0.60 -4.81 8.98
N CYS A 66 -1.59 -4.17 8.38
CA CYS A 66 -2.06 -2.86 8.82
C CYS A 66 -2.60 -2.93 10.26
N LYS A 67 -2.65 -1.79 10.95
CA LYS A 67 -3.00 -1.74 12.38
C LYS A 67 -4.37 -2.39 12.69
N PRO A 68 -5.44 -2.18 11.91
CA PRO A 68 -6.71 -2.86 12.14
C PRO A 68 -6.65 -4.39 11.96
N CYS A 69 -5.88 -4.89 10.99
CA CYS A 69 -5.72 -6.33 10.77
C CYS A 69 -4.91 -6.98 11.89
N ALA A 70 -3.81 -6.35 12.31
CA ALA A 70 -3.00 -6.84 13.43
C ALA A 70 -3.77 -6.91 14.75
N LEU A 71 -4.79 -6.05 14.94
CA LEU A 71 -5.66 -6.04 16.11
C LEU A 71 -6.93 -6.89 15.94
N GLY A 72 -7.19 -7.46 14.76
CA GLY A 72 -8.41 -8.22 14.48
C GLY A 72 -9.70 -7.39 14.46
N ILE A 73 -9.61 -6.06 14.43
CA ILE A 73 -10.77 -5.14 14.53
C ILE A 73 -11.24 -4.62 13.17
N ARG A 74 -10.66 -5.05 12.05
CA ARG A 74 -10.97 -4.45 10.73
C ARG A 74 -12.46 -4.49 10.36
N GLY A 75 -13.20 -5.53 10.77
CA GLY A 75 -14.63 -5.65 10.50
C GLY A 75 -15.52 -4.73 11.36
N SER A 76 -15.03 -4.33 12.53
CA SER A 76 -15.76 -3.50 13.51
C SER A 76 -15.27 -2.06 13.55
N ALA A 77 -14.06 -1.77 13.09
CA ALA A 77 -13.48 -0.44 13.08
C ALA A 77 -14.20 0.48 12.08
N MET A 78 -14.59 1.65 12.56
CA MET A 78 -15.18 2.73 11.76
C MET A 78 -14.38 4.00 11.95
N CYS A 79 -14.18 4.76 10.89
CA CYS A 79 -13.55 6.07 10.99
C CYS A 79 -14.49 7.03 11.72
N ILE A 80 -14.08 7.55 12.87
CA ILE A 80 -14.89 8.48 13.66
C ILE A 80 -15.14 9.83 12.96
N LEU A 81 -14.35 10.15 11.93
CA LEU A 81 -14.45 11.41 11.19
C LEU A 81 -15.46 11.36 10.04
N CYS A 82 -15.62 10.20 9.39
CA CYS A 82 -16.48 10.08 8.21
C CYS A 82 -17.47 8.90 8.27
N ASN A 83 -17.49 8.17 9.39
CA ASN A 83 -18.33 6.99 9.64
C ASN A 83 -18.23 5.89 8.57
N LYS A 84 -17.13 5.85 7.81
CA LYS A 84 -16.84 4.81 6.82
C LYS A 84 -16.03 3.66 7.43
N LYS A 85 -16.28 2.45 6.94
CA LYS A 85 -15.50 1.23 7.25
C LYS A 85 -14.37 1.06 6.25
N GLY A 86 -13.26 0.47 6.70
CA GLY A 86 -12.13 0.10 5.84
C GLY A 86 -11.14 1.24 5.55
N GLY A 87 -10.28 1.02 4.54
CA GLY A 87 -9.20 1.93 4.17
C GLY A 87 -8.00 1.91 5.13
N ALA A 88 -7.09 2.86 4.93
CA ALA A 88 -5.90 3.04 5.76
C ALA A 88 -6.26 3.75 7.08
N MET A 89 -6.48 2.96 8.14
CA MET A 89 -6.85 3.48 9.46
C MET A 89 -5.69 3.42 10.46
N LYS A 90 -5.72 4.32 11.44
CA LYS A 90 -4.86 4.35 12.63
C LYS A 90 -5.70 4.62 13.87
N SER A 91 -5.17 4.25 15.03
CA SER A 91 -5.75 4.59 16.33
C SER A 91 -5.71 6.09 16.56
N THR A 92 -6.73 6.64 17.18
CA THR A 92 -6.73 8.05 17.57
C THR A 92 -5.95 8.24 18.87
N ARG A 93 -5.67 9.50 19.25
CA ARG A 93 -5.03 9.79 20.54
C ARG A 93 -5.88 9.32 21.73
N SER A 94 -7.18 9.16 21.54
CA SER A 94 -8.13 8.74 22.58
C SER A 94 -8.26 7.22 22.72
N GLY A 95 -7.45 6.44 21.99
CA GLY A 95 -7.62 5.00 21.81
C GLY A 95 -8.58 4.67 20.68
#